data_AF-A0A9C7QCJ9-F1
#
_entry.id   AF-A0A9C7QCJ9-F1
#
_cell.length_a   1.000
_cell.length_b   1.000
_cell.length_c   1.000
_cell.angle_alpha   90.00
_cell.angle_beta   90.00
_cell.angle_gamma   90.00
#
_symmetry.space_group_name_H-M   'P 1'
#
loop_
_entity.id
_entity.type
_entity.pdbx_description
1 polymer ?
#
loop_
_entity_poly.entity_id
_entity_poly.type
_entity_poly.pdbx_seq_one_letter_code
_entity_poly.pdbx_strand_id
1 'polypeptide(L)' 'MGLLQTASRTVLGIDIFFLLLLGFSFLYLEPGTGSYVTATVTLIPIVLTFVMSVVVLYTEWEPFE' A
#
# COMPACT_ATOMS: atom_id res chain seq x y z
N MET A 1 -19.77 -10.67 2.13
CA MET A 1 -18.61 -9.81 1.78
C MET A 1 -18.50 -9.84 0.29
N GLY A 2 -18.77 -8.71 -0.37
CA GLY A 2 -18.61 -8.58 -1.81
C GLY A 2 -17.17 -8.91 -2.26
N LEU A 3 -17.02 -9.28 -3.54
CA LEU A 3 -15.73 -9.61 -4.14
C LEU A 3 -14.70 -8.48 -3.94
N LEU A 4 -15.15 -7.23 -4.05
CA LEU A 4 -14.31 -6.04 -3.88
C LEU A 4 -13.73 -5.94 -2.46
N GLN A 5 -14.54 -6.14 -1.42
CA GLN A 5 -14.08 -6.12 -0.02
C GLN A 5 -13.05 -7.24 0.24
N THR A 6 -13.26 -8.41 -0.34
CA THR A 6 -12.32 -9.54 -0.19
C THR A 6 -10.98 -9.23 -0.86
N ALA A 7 -11.01 -8.66 -2.07
CA ALA A 7 -9.81 -8.20 -2.76
C ALA A 7 -9.09 -7.10 -1.96
N SER A 8 -9.82 -6.10 -1.46
CA SER A 8 -9.25 -5.02 -0.66
C SER A 8 -8.60 -5.49 0.64
N ARG A 9 -9.12 -6.52 1.31
CA ARG A 9 -8.46 -7.12 2.49
C ARG A 9 -7.11 -7.74 2.12
N THR A 10 -7.06 -8.44 0.99
CA THR A 10 -5.82 -9.05 0.49
C THR A 10 -4.80 -7.98 0.12
N VAL A 11 -5.22 -6.95 -0.64
CA VAL A 11 -4.38 -5.82 -1.03
C VAL A 11 -3.86 -5.08 0.20
N LEU A 12 -4.70 -4.83 1.20
CA LEU A 12 -4.30 -4.20 2.45
C LEU A 12 -3.20 -5.00 3.18
N GLY A 13 -3.31 -6.32 3.22
CA GLY A 13 -2.27 -7.18 3.79
C GLY A 13 -0.93 -7.10 3.03
N ILE A 14 -0.99 -7.06 1.70
CA ILE A 14 0.18 -6.89 0.83
C ILE A 14 0.82 -5.51 1.04
N ASP A 15 0.02 -4.45 1.11
CA ASP A 15 0.49 -3.08 1.33
C ASP A 15 1.20 -2.96 2.69
N ILE A 16 0.65 -3.53 3.76
CA ILE A 16 1.29 -3.55 5.07
C ILE A 16 2.65 -4.24 5.00
N PHE A 17 2.74 -5.39 4.33
CA PHE A 17 4.00 -6.10 4.17
C PHE A 17 5.03 -5.26 3.39
N PHE A 18 4.63 -4.64 2.28
CA PHE A 18 5.52 -3.78 1.51
C PHE A 18 5.93 -2.51 2.26
N LEU A 19 5.03 -1.89 3.04
CA LEU A 19 5.39 -0.74 3.88
C LEU A 19 6.43 -1.12 4.93
N LEU A 20 6.31 -2.31 5.54
CA LEU A 20 7.30 -2.80 6.50
C LEU A 20 8.67 -3.05 5.83
N LEU A 21 8.67 -3.70 4.66
CA LEU A 21 9.91 -3.94 3.90
C LEU A 21 10.56 -2.64 3.41
N LEU A 22 9.75 -1.69 2.92
CA LEU A 22 10.23 -0.40 2.44
C LEU A 22 10.74 0.47 3.59
N GLY A 23 10.02 0.50 4.71
CA GLY A 23 10.46 1.15 5.94
C GLY A 23 11.78 0.58 6.44
N PHE A 24 11.93 -0.75 6.40
CA PHE A 24 13.19 -1.42 6.72
C PHE A 24 14.30 -1.07 5.73
N SER A 25 14.01 -0.97 4.42
CA SER A 25 15.02 -0.64 3.42
C SER A 25 15.59 0.77 3.61
N PHE A 26 14.78 1.75 4.04
CA PHE A 26 15.25 3.10 4.35
C PHE A 26 16.34 3.17 5.43
N LEU A 27 16.47 2.15 6.29
CA LEU A 27 17.58 2.07 7.26
C LEU A 27 18.95 1.86 6.60
N TYR A 28 18.98 1.42 5.34
CA TYR A 28 20.19 1.10 4.59
C TYR A 28 20.39 2.00 3.37
N LEU A 29 19.45 2.92 3.09
CA LEU A 29 19.52 3.82 1.94
C LEU A 29 20.16 5.15 2.32
N GLU A 30 21.23 5.51 1.62
CA GLU A 30 21.86 6.81 1.79
C GLU A 30 21.05 7.91 1.09
N PRO A 31 20.72 9.02 1.78
CA PRO A 31 20.06 10.16 1.15
C PRO A 31 20.86 10.72 -0.03
N GLY A 32 20.15 11.15 -1.07
CA GLY A 32 20.77 11.71 -2.29
C GLY A 32 21.22 10.67 -3.32
N THR A 33 21.03 9.38 -3.05
CA THR A 33 21.28 8.31 -4.02
C THR A 33 20.05 8.03 -4.89
N GLY A 34 20.26 7.43 -6.06
CA GLY A 34 19.17 7.01 -6.93
C GLY A 34 18.24 5.99 -6.26
N SER A 35 18.77 5.08 -5.44
CA SER A 35 18.00 4.08 -4.70
C SER A 35 17.10 4.72 -3.64
N TYR A 36 17.54 5.78 -2.96
CA TYR A 36 16.69 6.56 -2.05
C TYR A 36 15.50 7.20 -2.77
N VAL A 37 15.74 7.78 -3.96
CA VAL A 37 14.67 8.34 -4.80
C VAL A 37 13.70 7.25 -5.24
N THR A 38 14.20 6.11 -5.71
CA THR A 38 13.36 4.97 -6.11
C THR A 38 12.48 4.51 -4.96
N ALA A 39 13.04 4.29 -3.77
CA ALA A 39 12.27 3.88 -2.59
C ALA A 39 11.19 4.91 -2.21
N THR A 40 11.52 6.20 -2.29
CA THR A 40 10.56 7.28 -2.03
C THR A 40 9.42 7.28 -3.05
N VAL A 41 9.73 7.10 -4.34
CA VAL A 41 8.71 7.04 -5.40
C VAL A 41 7.86 5.78 -5.28
N THR A 42 8.43 4.63 -4.88
CA THR A 42 7.70 3.39 -4.62
C THR A 42 6.68 3.53 -3.49
N LEU A 43 6.89 4.44 -2.54
CA LEU A 43 5.95 4.71 -1.45
C LEU A 43 4.61 5.26 -1.97
N ILE A 44 4.61 5.98 -3.10
CA ILE A 44 3.42 6.61 -3.67
C ILE A 44 2.32 5.59 -4.01
N PRO A 45 2.56 4.59 -4.90
CA PRO A 45 1.54 3.61 -5.22
C PRO A 45 1.08 2.80 -4.02
N ILE A 46 1.99 2.44 -3.09
CA ILE A 46 1.66 1.64 -1.90
C ILE A 46 0.72 2.43 -0.96
N VAL A 47 1.00 3.71 -0.72
CA VAL A 47 0.11 4.55 0.11
C VAL A 47 -1.25 4.75 -0.56
N LEU A 48 -1.27 4.94 -1.89
CA LEU A 48 -2.53 5.06 -2.62
C LEU A 48 -3.38 3.78 -2.53
N THR A 49 -2.79 2.61 -2.76
CA THR A 49 -3.51 1.33 -2.66
C THR A 49 -3.95 1.04 -1.22
N PHE A 50 -3.12 1.39 -0.24
CA PHE A 50 -3.46 1.25 1.17
C PHE A 50 -4.68 2.10 1.53
N VAL A 51 -4.64 3.39 1.23
CA VAL A 51 -5.74 4.33 1.52
C VAL A 51 -7.01 3.90 0.80
N MET A 52 -6.94 3.55 -0.49
CA MET A 52 -8.10 3.08 -1.24
C MET A 52 -8.69 1.80 -0.64
N SER A 53 -7.85 0.84 -0.26
CA SER A 53 -8.31 -0.39 0.40
C SER A 53 -8.99 -0.12 1.74
N VAL A 54 -8.43 0.81 2.54
CA VAL A 54 -9.06 1.26 3.80
C VAL A 54 -10.42 1.91 3.53
N VAL A 55 -10.50 2.82 2.54
CA VAL A 55 -11.75 3.50 2.20
C VAL A 55 -12.82 2.49 1.79
N VAL A 56 -12.52 1.56 0.89
CA VAL A 56 -13.46 0.51 0.44
C VAL A 56 -14.00 -0.29 1.62
N LEU A 57 -13.11 -0.70 2.54
CA LEU A 57 -13.49 -1.52 3.69
C LEU A 57 -14.25 -0.73 4.75
N TYR A 58 -13.92 0.55 4.94
CA TYR A 58 -14.58 1.42 5.91
C TYR A 58 -15.98 1.84 5.46
N THR A 59 -16.15 2.13 4.17
CA THR A 59 -17.45 2.54 3.62
C THR A 59 -18.32 1.35 3.21
N GLU A 60 -17.84 0.12 3.37
CA GLU A 60 -18.49 -1.11 2.91
C GLU A 60 -18.93 -1.01 1.44
N TRP A 61 -18.08 -0.45 0.57
CA TRP A 61 -18.50 -0.10 -0.78
C TRP A 61 -18.76 -1.35 -1.64
N GLU A 62 -19.96 -1.43 -2.21
CA GLU A 62 -20.45 -2.52 -3.07
C GLU A 62 -20.96 -1.97 -4.41
N PRO A 63 -20.07 -1.67 -5.37
CA PRO A 63 -20.46 -1.06 -6.65
C PRO A 63 -21.15 -2.00 -7.64
N PHE A 64 -21.15 -3.31 -7.38
CA PHE A 64 -21.62 -4.35 -8.31
C PHE A 64 -22.69 -5.26 -7.69
N GLU A 65 -23.21 -4.91 -6.51
CA GLU A 65 -24.41 -5.53 -5.93
C GLU A 65 -25.64 -4.65 -6.17
#